data_AF-A0A3Q7NZY2-F1
#
_entry.id   AF-A0A3Q7NZY2-F1
#
_cell.length_a   1.000
_cell.length_b   1.000
_cell.length_c   1.000
_cell.angle_alpha   90.00
_cell.angle_beta   90.00
_cell.angle_gamma   90.00
#
_symmetry.space_group_name_H-M   'P 1'
#
loop_
_entity.id
_entity.type
_entity.pdbx_description
1 polymer ?
#
loop_
_entity_poly.entity_id
_entity_poly.type
_entity_poly.pdbx_seq_one_letter_code
_entity_poly.pdbx_strand_id
1 'polypeptide(L)'
;MGRASRKLACLARPTVTISTQEDLITIKTKSIFKNNEISFKLGEEFEETTPGGYKTKSVVTFDKDSLIQVQDWDGKENTIRRKLVDGKMVVESAVNNVICTRTYERVQTQSETLKHPQTVIQTAEVV
;
A
#
# COMPACT_ATOMS: atom_id res chain seq x y z
N MET A 1 17.08 6.91 -2.82
CA MET A 1 17.48 5.73 -2.00
C MET A 1 18.92 5.28 -2.28
N GLY A 2 19.72 5.02 -1.24
CA GLY A 2 21.11 4.54 -1.36
C GLY A 2 21.26 3.02 -1.62
N ARG A 3 22.47 2.56 -1.98
CA ARG A 3 22.76 1.14 -2.34
C ARG A 3 22.43 0.15 -1.22
N ALA A 4 22.81 0.46 0.02
CA ALA A 4 22.55 -0.42 1.17
C ALA A 4 21.05 -0.58 1.44
N SER A 5 20.29 0.52 1.44
CA SER A 5 18.83 0.49 1.61
C SER A 5 18.13 -0.34 0.52
N ARG A 6 18.63 -0.29 -0.72
CA ARG A 6 18.10 -1.13 -1.80
C ARG A 6 18.32 -2.62 -1.55
N LYS A 7 19.51 -3.02 -1.08
CA LYS A 7 19.76 -4.44 -0.71
C LYS A 7 18.81 -4.92 0.39
N LEU A 8 18.61 -4.11 1.43
CA LEU A 8 17.66 -4.45 2.51
C LEU A 8 16.22 -4.54 2.00
N ALA A 9 15.80 -3.63 1.11
CA ALA A 9 14.48 -3.65 0.51
C ALA A 9 14.22 -4.92 -0.34
N CYS A 10 15.25 -5.45 -1.01
CA CYS A 10 15.16 -6.73 -1.73
C CYS A 10 14.96 -7.93 -0.81
N LEU A 11 15.53 -7.89 0.40
CA LEU A 11 15.41 -8.97 1.40
C LEU A 11 14.14 -8.86 2.25
N ALA A 12 13.50 -7.69 2.25
CA ALA A 12 12.31 -7.45 3.04
C ALA A 12 11.09 -8.20 2.47
N ARG A 13 10.38 -8.89 3.37
CA ARG A 13 9.05 -9.47 3.15
C ARG A 13 8.04 -8.65 3.96
N PRO A 14 7.54 -7.52 3.42
CA PRO A 14 6.58 -6.72 4.13
C PRO A 14 5.22 -7.42 4.25
N THR A 15 4.58 -7.23 5.38
CA THR A 15 3.16 -7.52 5.60
C THR A 15 2.37 -6.25 5.32
N VAL A 16 1.32 -6.34 4.50
CA VAL A 16 0.41 -5.24 4.20
C VAL A 16 -0.92 -5.52 4.88
N THR A 17 -1.38 -4.57 5.70
CA THR A 17 -2.70 -4.58 6.31
C THR A 17 -3.51 -3.42 5.76
N ILE A 18 -4.66 -3.71 5.16
CA ILE A 18 -5.61 -2.73 4.67
C ILE A 18 -6.84 -2.80 5.58
N SER A 19 -7.22 -1.67 6.16
CA SER A 19 -8.42 -1.56 6.98
C SER A 19 -9.32 -0.41 6.55
N THR A 20 -10.62 -0.57 6.72
CA THR A 20 -11.60 0.49 6.47
C THR A 20 -12.36 0.79 7.76
N GLN A 21 -12.48 2.06 8.13
CA GLN A 21 -13.36 2.53 9.19
C GLN A 21 -14.22 3.64 8.60
N GLU A 22 -15.52 3.37 8.44
CA GLU A 22 -16.45 4.25 7.72
C GLU A 22 -15.95 4.55 6.29
N ASP A 23 -15.60 5.81 6.00
CA ASP A 23 -15.06 6.27 4.72
C ASP A 23 -13.52 6.38 4.71
N LEU A 24 -12.87 6.17 5.86
CA LEU A 24 -11.43 6.24 6.02
C LEU A 24 -10.78 4.87 5.77
N ILE A 25 -9.90 4.82 4.77
CA ILE A 25 -9.12 3.64 4.43
C ILE A 25 -7.70 3.82 4.96
N THR A 26 -7.19 2.85 5.69
CA THR A 26 -5.82 2.82 6.19
C THR A 26 -5.05 1.67 5.55
N ILE A 27 -3.86 1.96 5.02
CA ILE A 27 -2.91 0.95 4.53
C ILE A 27 -1.66 1.02 5.40
N LYS A 28 -1.40 -0.07 6.13
CA LYS A 28 -0.18 -0.27 6.93
C LYS A 28 0.72 -1.25 6.22
N THR A 29 1.97 -0.88 6.00
CA THR A 29 3.02 -1.75 5.48
C THR A 29 4.06 -1.92 6.57
N LYS A 30 4.21 -3.14 7.09
CA LYS A 30 5.17 -3.48 8.14
C LYS A 30 6.28 -4.35 7.57
N SER A 31 7.54 -4.01 7.82
CA SER A 31 8.69 -4.84 7.45
C SER A 31 9.76 -4.79 8.54
N ILE A 32 10.76 -5.66 8.44
CA ILE A 32 11.91 -5.68 9.36
C ILE A 32 12.77 -4.41 9.32
N PHE A 33 12.56 -3.54 8.32
CA PHE A 33 13.42 -2.37 8.08
C PHE A 33 12.65 -1.05 8.11
N LYS A 34 11.58 -0.92 7.31
CA LYS A 34 10.75 0.29 7.26
C LYS A 34 9.28 -0.07 7.34
N ASN A 35 8.59 0.65 8.23
CA ASN A 35 7.14 0.62 8.34
C ASN A 35 6.59 1.90 7.73
N ASN A 36 5.41 1.81 7.14
CA ASN A 36 4.67 2.95 6.61
C ASN A 36 3.19 2.78 6.91
N GLU A 37 2.50 3.88 7.17
CA GLU A 37 1.06 3.92 7.40
C GLU A 37 0.48 5.16 6.74
N ILE A 38 -0.56 4.95 5.94
CA ILE A 38 -1.31 6.03 5.28
C ILE A 38 -2.79 5.84 5.57
N SER A 39 -3.50 6.94 5.76
CA SER A 39 -4.95 6.96 5.96
C SER A 39 -5.54 8.02 5.04
N PHE A 40 -6.55 7.65 4.26
CA PHE A 40 -7.09 8.49 3.20
C PHE A 40 -8.56 8.17 2.95
N LYS A 41 -9.26 9.11 2.32
CA LYS A 41 -10.59 8.90 1.72
C LYS A 41 -10.43 8.73 0.22
N LEU A 42 -11.30 7.94 -0.40
CA LEU A 42 -11.24 7.73 -1.85
C LEU A 42 -11.55 9.03 -2.59
N GLY A 43 -10.71 9.35 -3.59
CA GLY A 43 -10.85 10.55 -4.43
C GLY A 43 -10.37 11.85 -3.79
N GLU A 44 -9.92 11.84 -2.53
CA GLU A 44 -9.40 13.03 -1.84
C GLU A 44 -7.88 13.07 -1.87
N GLU A 45 -7.30 14.25 -2.13
CA GLU A 45 -5.86 14.47 -2.06
C GLU A 45 -5.39 14.55 -0.61
N PHE A 46 -4.27 13.90 -0.30
CA PHE A 46 -3.61 13.96 1.00
C PHE A 46 -2.09 14.01 0.86
N GLU A 47 -1.41 14.53 1.88
CA GLU A 47 0.05 14.46 1.97
C GLU A 47 0.48 13.11 2.55
N GLU A 48 1.48 12.49 1.92
CA GLU A 48 2.15 11.32 2.50
C GLU A 48 3.67 11.42 2.35
N THR A 49 4.37 10.71 3.24
CA THR A 49 5.82 10.51 3.14
C THR A 49 6.10 9.08 2.74
N THR A 50 6.65 8.89 1.54
CA THR A 50 7.00 7.56 1.03
C THR A 50 8.12 6.92 1.87
N PRO A 51 8.26 5.58 1.87
CA PRO A 51 9.41 4.92 2.52
C PRO A 51 10.77 5.39 1.99
N GLY A 52 10.81 5.99 0.79
CA GLY A 52 12.00 6.61 0.20
C GLY A 52 12.38 7.96 0.82
N GLY A 53 11.49 8.57 1.62
CA GLY A 53 11.65 9.88 2.24
C GLY A 53 11.10 11.05 1.42
N TYR A 54 10.42 10.78 0.30
CA TYR A 54 9.78 11.82 -0.52
C TYR A 54 8.44 12.21 0.10
N LYS A 55 8.22 13.51 0.28
CA LYS A 55 6.89 14.06 0.56
C LYS A 55 6.15 14.16 -0.76
N THR A 56 4.94 13.63 -0.82
CA THR A 56 4.16 13.54 -2.06
C THR A 56 2.74 13.99 -1.78
N LYS A 57 2.07 14.51 -2.81
CA LYS A 57 0.62 14.62 -2.86
C LYS A 57 0.08 13.33 -3.46
N SER A 58 -0.82 12.68 -2.76
CA SER A 58 -1.38 11.40 -3.18
C SER A 58 -2.89 11.46 -3.29
N VAL A 59 -3.42 10.77 -4.28
CA VAL A 59 -4.85 10.50 -4.43
C VAL A 59 -5.02 8.99 -4.61
N VAL A 60 -6.00 8.41 -3.91
CA VAL A 60 -6.35 7.00 -4.09
C VAL A 60 -7.77 6.88 -4.63
N THR A 61 -7.94 6.14 -5.72
CA THR A 61 -9.23 5.85 -6.34
C THR A 61 -9.46 4.36 -6.43
N PHE A 62 -10.72 3.96 -6.59
CA PHE A 62 -11.09 2.57 -6.86
C PHE A 62 -11.74 2.50 -8.24
N ASP A 63 -11.06 1.86 -9.20
CA ASP A 63 -11.51 1.73 -10.59
C ASP A 63 -11.26 0.29 -11.08
N LYS A 64 -12.25 -0.30 -11.76
CA LYS A 64 -12.16 -1.65 -12.38
C LYS A 64 -11.53 -2.69 -11.45
N ASP A 65 -12.09 -2.82 -10.25
CA ASP A 65 -11.65 -3.76 -9.19
C ASP A 65 -10.20 -3.57 -8.74
N SER A 66 -9.65 -2.37 -8.94
CA SER A 66 -8.29 -2.01 -8.58
C SER A 66 -8.28 -0.78 -7.69
N LEU A 67 -7.55 -0.84 -6.60
CA LEU A 67 -7.21 0.34 -5.80
C LEU A 67 -5.98 0.99 -6.43
N ILE A 68 -6.15 2.19 -6.97
CA ILE A 68 -5.12 2.93 -7.71
C ILE A 68 -4.68 4.11 -6.87
N GLN A 69 -3.42 4.14 -6.49
CA GLN A 69 -2.79 5.25 -5.77
C GLN A 69 -1.85 5.97 -6.73
N VAL A 70 -2.07 7.27 -6.94
CA VAL A 70 -1.17 8.14 -7.71
C VAL A 70 -0.45 9.05 -6.73
N GLN A 71 0.88 9.06 -6.79
CA GLN A 71 1.75 9.88 -5.96
C GLN A 71 2.48 10.87 -6.86
N ASP A 72 2.31 12.17 -6.62
CA ASP A 72 3.05 13.24 -7.29
C ASP A 72 4.11 13.84 -6.35
N TRP A 73 5.34 13.96 -6.86
CA TRP A 73 6.40 14.74 -6.23
C TRP A 73 7.31 15.39 -7.27
N ASP A 74 7.55 16.69 -7.14
CA ASP A 74 8.47 17.45 -8.00
C ASP A 74 8.27 17.20 -9.51
N GLY A 75 7.00 17.08 -9.96
CA GLY A 75 6.65 16.82 -11.36
C GLY A 75 6.95 15.40 -11.83
N LYS A 76 7.19 14.46 -10.90
CA LYS A 76 7.26 13.02 -11.16
C LYS A 76 6.04 12.34 -10.57
N GLU A 77 5.59 11.31 -11.28
CA GLU A 77 4.45 10.52 -10.88
C GLU A 77 4.87 9.06 -10.62
N ASN A 78 4.30 8.47 -9.57
CA ASN A 78 4.33 7.04 -9.28
C ASN A 78 2.90 6.54 -9.19
N THR A 79 2.57 5.50 -9.94
CA THR A 79 1.28 4.82 -9.83
C THR A 79 1.46 3.48 -9.14
N ILE A 80 0.69 3.23 -8.08
CA ILE A 80 0.62 1.95 -7.37
C ILE A 80 -0.79 1.38 -7.54
N ARG A 81 -0.93 0.29 -8.29
CA ARG A 81 -2.18 -0.43 -8.50
C ARG A 81 -2.20 -1.70 -7.66
N ARG A 82 -3.25 -1.89 -6.86
CA ARG A 82 -3.49 -3.11 -6.06
C ARG A 82 -4.76 -3.79 -6.58
N LYS A 83 -4.66 -5.05 -6.98
CA LYS A 83 -5.79 -5.83 -7.50
C LYS A 83 -5.78 -7.24 -6.90
N LEU A 84 -6.97 -7.80 -6.67
CA LEU A 84 -7.11 -9.22 -6.34
C LEU A 84 -7.14 -10.06 -7.61
N VAL A 85 -6.26 -11.05 -7.69
CA VAL A 85 -6.18 -12.04 -8.77
C VAL A 85 -6.03 -13.41 -8.13
N ASP A 86 -6.98 -14.31 -8.38
CA ASP A 86 -6.99 -15.68 -7.84
C ASP A 86 -6.79 -15.75 -6.32
N GLY A 87 -7.42 -14.84 -5.59
CA GLY A 87 -7.33 -14.74 -4.11
C GLY A 87 -6.03 -14.15 -3.57
N LYS A 88 -5.09 -13.77 -4.44
CA LYS A 88 -3.84 -13.08 -4.09
C LYS A 88 -3.94 -11.59 -4.39
N MET A 89 -3.26 -10.76 -3.61
CA MET A 89 -3.14 -9.33 -3.92
C MET A 89 -1.91 -9.13 -4.81
N VAL A 90 -2.13 -8.70 -6.05
CA VAL A 90 -1.08 -8.29 -6.97
C VAL A 90 -0.94 -6.77 -6.89
N VAL A 91 0.27 -6.31 -6.60
CA VAL A 91 0.63 -4.90 -6.52
C VAL A 91 1.60 -4.57 -7.63
N GLU A 92 1.18 -3.70 -8.54
CA GLU A 92 2.03 -3.14 -9.58
C GLU A 92 2.40 -1.70 -9.21
N SER A 93 3.67 -1.34 -9.30
CA SER A 93 4.15 0.03 -9.10
C SER A 93 4.91 0.48 -10.34
N ALA A 94 4.59 1.66 -10.86
CA ALA A 94 5.15 2.21 -12.08
C ALA A 94 5.66 3.63 -11.86
N VAL A 95 6.94 3.87 -12.17
CA VAL A 95 7.57 5.19 -12.21
C VAL A 95 8.30 5.34 -13.53
N ASN A 96 7.95 6.36 -14.32
CA ASN A 96 8.42 6.50 -15.70
C ASN A 96 8.14 5.21 -16.49
N ASN A 97 9.16 4.62 -17.12
CA ASN A 97 9.06 3.39 -17.90
C ASN A 97 9.47 2.13 -17.11
N VAL A 98 9.55 2.21 -15.78
CA VAL A 98 9.97 1.09 -14.92
C VAL A 98 8.77 0.59 -14.13
N ILE A 99 8.49 -0.70 -14.26
CA ILE A 99 7.38 -1.39 -13.58
C ILE A 99 7.96 -2.43 -12.61
N CYS A 100 7.36 -2.53 -11.43
CA CYS A 100 7.65 -3.55 -10.42
C CYS A 100 6.34 -4.23 -10.01
N THR A 101 6.35 -5.56 -9.95
CA THR A 101 5.19 -6.35 -9.51
C THR A 101 5.54 -7.13 -8.25
N ARG A 102 4.67 -7.08 -7.23
CA ARG A 102 4.76 -7.91 -6.02
C ARG A 102 3.42 -8.61 -5.80
N THR A 103 3.49 -9.90 -5.49
CA THR A 103 2.31 -10.71 -5.15
C THR A 103 2.31 -10.98 -3.66
N TYR A 104 1.14 -10.88 -3.04
CA TYR A 104 0.94 -11.14 -1.63
C TYR A 104 -0.14 -12.21 -1.43
N GLU A 105 0.12 -13.15 -0.53
CA GLU A 105 -0.86 -14.12 -0.06
C GLU A 105 -1.59 -13.59 1.17
N ARG A 106 -2.90 -13.84 1.23
CA ARG A 106 -3.71 -13.44 2.37
C ARG A 106 -3.30 -14.24 3.60
N VAL A 107 -3.00 -13.54 4.69
CA VAL A 107 -2.78 -14.15 6.00
C VAL A 107 -4.09 -14.11 6.78
N GLN A 108 -4.53 -15.24 7.32
CA GLN A 108 -5.67 -15.27 8.23
C GLN A 108 -5.26 -14.63 9.56
N THR A 109 -5.83 -13.47 9.88
CA THR A 109 -5.73 -12.85 11.21
C THR A 109 -7.04 -13.06 11.95
N GLN A 110 -6.98 -13.48 13.23
CA GLN A 110 -8.15 -13.52 14.11
C GLN A 110 -8.73 -12.11 14.25
N SER A 111 -10.02 -11.95 13.95
CA SER A 111 -10.74 -10.70 14.14
C SER A 111 -10.96 -10.46 15.64
N GLU A 112 -10.20 -9.56 16.25
CA GLU A 112 -10.58 -8.97 17.53
C GLU A 112 -11.77 -8.03 17.29
N THR A 113 -12.95 -8.42 17.77
CA THR A 113 -14.14 -7.57 17.82
C THR A 113 -13.90 -6.38 18.76
N LEU A 114 -13.32 -5.30 18.25
CA LEU A 114 -13.37 -3.99 18.88
C LEU A 114 -14.73 -3.34 18.59
N LYS A 115 -15.24 -2.61 19.59
CA LYS A 115 -16.64 -2.16 19.81
C LYS A 115 -17.26 -1.21 18.76
N HIS A 116 -16.88 -1.29 17.49
CA HIS A 116 -17.50 -0.51 16.40
C HIS A 116 -17.81 -1.40 15.19
N PRO A 117 -19.05 -1.40 14.66
CA PRO A 117 -19.55 -2.49 13.84
C PRO A 117 -19.04 -2.59 12.39
N GLN A 118 -17.99 -1.87 11.95
CA GLN A 118 -17.60 -1.87 10.52
C GLN A 118 -16.09 -1.79 10.19
N THR A 119 -15.20 -2.39 10.99
CA THR A 119 -13.78 -2.48 10.60
C THR A 119 -13.49 -3.74 9.78
N VAL A 120 -13.33 -3.62 8.45
CA VAL A 120 -12.83 -4.73 7.61
C VAL A 120 -11.32 -4.69 7.62
N ILE A 121 -10.65 -5.78 8.03
CA ILE A 121 -9.18 -5.89 8.03
C ILE A 121 -8.76 -6.99 7.05
N GLN A 122 -7.86 -6.65 6.13
CA GLN A 122 -7.22 -7.61 5.24
C GLN A 122 -5.71 -7.55 5.45
N THR A 123 -5.07 -8.69 5.74
CA THR A 123 -3.63 -8.79 5.92
C THR A 123 -3.05 -9.71 4.86
N ALA A 124 -1.93 -9.32 4.24
CA ALA A 124 -1.26 -10.12 3.22
C ALA A 124 0.27 -10.01 3.31
N GLU A 125 0.99 -11.07 2.99
CA GLU A 125 2.46 -11.14 3.01
C GLU A 125 3.03 -11.46 1.64
N VAL A 126 4.19 -10.88 1.32
CA VAL A 126 4.87 -11.15 0.04
C VAL A 126 5.31 -12.61 -0.02
N VAL A 127 4.95 -13.29 -1.12
CA VAL A 127 5.43 -14.64 -1.46
C VAL A 127 6.78 -14.64 -2.14
#